data_AF-A0A355F065-F1
#
_entry.id   AF-A0A355F065-F1
#
_cell.length_a   1.000
_cell.length_b   1.000
_cell.length_c   1.000
_cell.angle_alpha   90.00
_cell.angle_beta   90.00
_cell.angle_gamma   90.00
#
_symmetry.space_group_name_H-M   'P 1'
#
loop_
_entity.id
_entity.type
_entity.pdbx_description
1 polymer ?
#
loop_
_entity_poly.entity_id
_entity_poly.type
_entity_poly.pdbx_seq_one_letter_code
_entity_poly.pdbx_strand_id
1 'polypeptide(L)'
;LEVVRRAEDMGSAAMKVATFTVRGTLAQSERWKRAADAEGFASAGAWLADAADAYLKVRARAGRPLPLAWRRFGHFPVRLESGTVTLKGRVSPPFGAFCGTAEGPSTYTGRKRHTLVYIPDGRIIATLRSYRQCQVLASELAPVLLRGELPDSAPIVERHVRESF
;
A
#
# COMPACT_ATOMS: atom_id res chain seq x y z
N LEU A 1 0.46 24.16 61.09
CA LEU A 1 1.71 23.90 60.36
C LEU A 1 1.33 23.28 59.01
N GLU A 2 0.99 24.14 58.06
CA GLU A 2 0.82 23.77 56.65
C GLU A 2 2.19 23.44 56.06
N VAL A 3 2.27 22.31 55.36
CA VAL A 3 3.34 22.06 54.40
C VAL A 3 2.66 21.86 53.06
N VAL A 4 2.56 22.97 52.32
CA VAL A 4 2.32 23.03 50.89
C VAL A 4 3.43 22.24 50.21
N ARG A 5 3.10 21.10 49.59
CA ARG A 5 3.98 20.49 48.58
C ARG A 5 3.44 20.79 47.19
N ARG A 6 4.28 21.57 46.51
CA ARG A 6 4.24 22.00 45.13
C ARG A 6 3.70 20.94 44.16
N ALA A 7 2.91 21.45 43.22
CA ALA A 7 2.63 20.83 41.94
C ALA A 7 3.93 20.51 41.19
N GLU A 8 4.14 19.23 40.90
CA GLU A 8 4.88 18.79 39.72
C GLU A 8 3.83 18.35 38.69
N ASP A 9 3.25 19.35 38.02
CA ASP A 9 2.50 19.16 36.79
C ASP A 9 3.51 18.98 35.65
N MET A 10 4.14 17.80 35.59
CA MET A 10 4.77 17.33 34.36
C MET A 10 3.77 16.41 33.68
N GLY A 11 2.97 17.00 32.80
CA GLY A 11 2.08 16.30 31.89
C GLY A 11 2.86 15.30 31.04
N SER A 12 3.03 14.09 31.58
CA SER A 12 3.28 12.88 30.80
C SER A 12 2.01 12.65 29.99
N ALA A 13 1.95 13.27 28.81
CA ALA A 13 0.89 12.99 27.85
C ALA A 13 0.93 11.49 27.58
N ALA A 14 0.00 10.75 28.19
CA ALA A 14 -0.06 9.30 28.12
C ALA A 14 0.08 8.86 26.65
N MET A 15 1.19 8.18 26.35
CA MET A 15 1.49 7.72 24.99
C MET A 15 0.36 6.79 24.55
N LYS A 16 -0.45 7.24 23.59
CA LYS A 16 -1.55 6.44 23.05
C LYS A 16 -0.97 5.35 22.17
N VAL A 17 -0.84 4.14 22.72
CA VAL A 17 -0.42 2.96 21.96
C VAL A 17 -1.66 2.33 21.33
N ALA A 18 -1.60 2.11 20.01
CA ALA A 18 -2.60 1.34 19.28
C ALA A 18 -1.97 0.05 18.77
N THR A 19 -2.60 -1.08 19.06
CA THR A 19 -2.14 -2.40 18.62
C THR A 19 -2.97 -2.84 17.41
N PHE A 20 -2.29 -3.23 16.34
CA PHE A 20 -2.94 -3.74 15.12
C PHE A 20 -2.51 -5.18 14.85
N THR A 21 -3.45 -6.00 14.38
CA THR A 21 -3.15 -7.38 13.92
C THR A 21 -3.23 -7.44 12.41
N VAL A 22 -2.10 -7.77 11.77
CA VAL A 22 -2.02 -7.97 10.33
C VAL A 22 -2.23 -9.46 10.03
N ARG A 23 -3.13 -9.76 9.09
CA ARG A 23 -3.34 -11.12 8.58
C ARG A 23 -2.86 -11.18 7.14
N GLY A 24 -2.02 -12.16 6.84
CA GLY A 24 -1.52 -12.43 5.50
C GLY A 24 -1.50 -13.92 5.19
N THR A 25 -1.39 -14.26 3.91
CA THR A 25 -1.06 -15.62 3.48
C THR A 25 0.41 -15.94 3.73
N LEU A 26 0.80 -17.21 3.67
CA LEU A 26 2.20 -17.62 3.82
C LEU A 26 3.11 -16.87 2.82
N ALA A 27 2.72 -16.84 1.54
CA ALA A 27 3.44 -16.11 0.50
C ALA A 27 3.54 -14.60 0.77
N GLN A 28 2.53 -13.98 1.41
CA GLN A 28 2.61 -12.58 1.83
C GLN A 28 3.60 -12.41 2.98
N SER A 29 3.57 -13.28 3.99
CA SER A 29 4.51 -13.22 5.11
C SER A 29 5.96 -13.43 4.68
N GLU A 30 6.22 -14.31 3.70
CA GLU A 30 7.56 -14.50 3.14
C GLU A 30 8.06 -13.26 2.41
N ARG A 31 7.17 -12.57 1.67
CA ARG A 31 7.53 -11.31 1.00
C ARG A 31 7.83 -10.20 2.00
N TRP A 32 7.04 -10.09 3.07
CA TRP A 32 7.30 -9.11 4.13
C TRP A 32 8.59 -9.41 4.88
N LYS A 33 8.88 -10.69 5.16
CA LYS A 33 10.14 -11.10 5.77
C LYS A 33 11.32 -10.72 4.88
N ARG A 34 11.27 -11.04 3.59
CA ARG A 34 12.33 -10.66 2.64
C ARG A 34 12.56 -9.14 2.57
N ALA A 35 11.49 -8.35 2.56
CA ALA A 35 11.61 -6.89 2.60
C ALA A 35 12.24 -6.40 3.92
N ALA A 36 11.80 -6.95 5.05
CA ALA A 36 12.36 -6.62 6.36
C ALA A 36 13.86 -6.97 6.44
N ASP A 37 14.26 -8.16 5.99
CA ASP A 37 15.66 -8.59 5.97
C ASP A 37 16.51 -7.69 5.05
N ALA A 38 16.00 -7.32 3.87
CA ALA A 38 16.69 -6.44 2.93
C ALA A 38 16.88 -5.01 3.47
N GLU A 39 15.94 -4.53 4.28
CA GLU A 39 16.01 -3.20 4.92
C GLU A 39 16.65 -3.24 6.33
N GLY A 40 17.14 -4.41 6.77
CA GLY A 40 17.86 -4.55 8.04
C GLY A 40 17.00 -4.58 9.30
N PHE A 41 15.70 -4.84 9.17
CA PHE A 41 14.79 -4.94 10.31
C PHE A 41 14.88 -6.30 11.00
N ALA A 42 14.80 -6.31 12.34
CA ALA A 42 14.86 -7.54 13.14
C ALA A 42 13.65 -8.48 12.95
N SER A 43 12.54 -7.99 12.40
CA SER A 43 11.36 -8.80 12.08
C SER A 43 10.46 -8.11 11.06
N ALA A 44 9.64 -8.91 10.36
CA ALA A 44 8.56 -8.41 9.52
C ALA A 44 7.55 -7.53 10.27
N GLY A 45 7.35 -7.76 11.57
CA GLY A 45 6.46 -6.95 12.40
C GLY A 45 7.00 -5.54 12.64
N ALA A 46 8.29 -5.42 12.94
CA ALA A 46 8.96 -4.12 13.09
C ALA A 46 8.95 -3.33 11.78
N TRP A 47 9.25 -4.00 10.66
CA TRP A 47 9.18 -3.40 9.33
C TRP A 47 7.76 -2.92 8.99
N LEU A 48 6.72 -3.73 9.25
CA LEU A 48 5.33 -3.34 9.01
C LEU A 48 4.90 -2.14 9.88
N ALA A 49 5.37 -2.06 11.11
CA ALA A 49 5.08 -0.94 12.00
C ALA A 49 5.70 0.36 11.46
N ASP A 50 6.98 0.32 11.08
CA ASP A 50 7.67 1.48 10.50
C ASP A 50 7.03 1.91 9.17
N ALA A 51 6.71 0.95 8.29
CA ALA A 51 6.00 1.22 7.04
C ALA A 51 4.61 1.86 7.27
N ALA A 52 3.89 1.43 8.31
CA ALA A 52 2.61 2.02 8.69
C ALA A 52 2.78 3.45 9.23
N ASP A 53 3.79 3.69 10.06
CA ASP A 53 4.11 5.03 10.57
C ASP A 53 4.53 5.98 9.45
N ALA A 54 5.37 5.50 8.52
CA ALA A 54 5.76 6.24 7.33
C ALA A 54 4.52 6.59 6.49
N TYR A 55 3.62 5.64 6.25
CA TYR A 55 2.35 5.88 5.56
C TYR A 55 1.50 6.95 6.27
N LEU A 56 1.37 6.88 7.59
CA LEU A 56 0.59 7.86 8.36
C LEU A 56 1.22 9.25 8.35
N LYS A 57 2.55 9.37 8.43
CA LYS A 57 3.27 10.64 8.31
C LYS A 57 3.05 11.27 6.93
N VAL A 58 3.21 10.48 5.88
CA VAL A 58 2.97 10.90 4.50
C VAL A 58 1.51 11.33 4.31
N ARG A 59 0.56 10.55 4.84
CA ARG A 59 -0.87 10.89 4.81
C ARG A 59 -1.18 12.19 5.54
N ALA A 60 -0.60 12.41 6.71
CA ALA A 60 -0.78 13.64 7.47
C ALA A 60 -0.29 14.87 6.69
N ARG A 61 0.80 14.74 5.92
CA ARG A 61 1.33 15.79 5.03
C ARG A 61 0.52 15.97 3.74
N ALA A 62 -0.03 14.88 3.21
CA ALA A 62 -0.80 14.86 1.97
C ALA A 62 -2.15 15.59 2.10
N GLY A 63 -2.75 15.58 3.29
CA GLY A 63 -4.00 16.28 3.58
C GLY A 63 -5.24 15.45 3.22
N ARG A 64 -6.28 16.12 2.71
CA ARG A 64 -7.56 15.46 2.40
C ARG A 64 -7.44 14.59 1.14
N PRO A 65 -8.10 13.43 1.08
CA PRO A 65 -8.15 12.61 -0.13
C PRO A 65 -8.64 13.42 -1.34
N LEU A 66 -7.96 13.26 -2.49
CA LEU A 66 -8.30 13.98 -3.71
C LEU A 66 -9.39 13.21 -4.47
N PRO A 67 -10.57 13.79 -4.74
CA PRO A 67 -11.59 13.12 -5.54
C PRO A 67 -11.06 12.88 -6.97
N LEU A 68 -11.12 11.62 -7.39
CA LEU A 68 -10.60 11.16 -8.67
C LEU A 68 -11.74 10.88 -9.66
N ALA A 69 -11.57 11.31 -10.92
CA ALA A 69 -12.54 11.10 -11.99
C ALA A 69 -12.27 9.78 -12.73
N TRP A 70 -13.11 8.77 -12.47
CA TRP A 70 -12.93 7.43 -13.02
C TRP A 70 -13.72 7.18 -14.31
N ARG A 71 -13.02 6.82 -15.39
CA ARG A 71 -13.59 6.40 -16.67
C ARG A 71 -13.82 4.90 -16.69
N ARG A 72 -14.96 4.42 -17.20
CA ARG A 72 -15.40 3.01 -17.04
C ARG A 72 -14.75 1.99 -17.98
N PHE A 73 -14.08 2.43 -19.06
CA PHE A 73 -13.60 1.57 -20.13
C PHE A 73 -12.21 1.99 -20.63
N GLY A 74 -11.23 1.96 -19.75
CA GLY A 74 -9.83 2.19 -20.11
C GLY A 74 -9.06 0.88 -20.31
N HIS A 75 -8.00 0.95 -21.09
CA HIS A 75 -6.98 -0.09 -21.21
C HIS A 75 -5.67 0.46 -20.65
N PHE A 76 -4.97 -0.35 -19.86
CA PHE A 76 -3.70 0.05 -19.25
C PHE A 76 -2.80 -1.16 -19.04
N PRO A 77 -1.47 -0.97 -19.09
CA PRO A 77 -0.52 -2.05 -18.83
C PRO A 77 -0.54 -2.43 -17.35
N VAL A 78 -0.41 -3.72 -17.08
CA VAL A 78 -0.29 -4.29 -15.73
C VAL A 78 0.81 -5.34 -15.74
N ARG A 79 1.72 -5.27 -14.76
CA ARG A 79 2.73 -6.29 -14.48
C ARG A 79 2.10 -7.35 -13.57
N LEU A 80 1.70 -8.47 -14.18
CA LEU A 80 1.23 -9.67 -13.50
C LEU A 80 2.42 -10.62 -13.24
N GLU A 81 2.18 -11.68 -12.47
CA GLU A 81 3.19 -12.73 -12.25
C GLU A 81 3.59 -13.45 -13.56
N SER A 82 2.67 -13.56 -14.52
CA SER A 82 2.91 -14.14 -15.85
C SER A 82 3.60 -13.20 -16.84
N GLY A 83 3.76 -11.92 -16.50
CA GLY A 83 4.34 -10.91 -17.37
C GLY A 83 3.48 -9.65 -17.49
N THR A 84 3.89 -8.76 -18.41
CA THR A 84 3.17 -7.50 -18.64
C THR A 84 2.03 -7.72 -19.63
N VAL A 85 0.81 -7.39 -19.24
CA VAL A 85 -0.40 -7.54 -20.06
C VAL A 85 -1.21 -6.25 -20.03
N THR A 86 -1.83 -5.89 -21.14
CA THR A 86 -2.79 -4.78 -21.19
C THR A 86 -4.17 -5.27 -20.76
N LEU A 87 -4.70 -4.71 -19.67
CA LEU A 87 -6.01 -5.11 -19.12
C LEU A 87 -7.06 -4.02 -19.31
N LYS A 88 -8.30 -4.46 -19.53
CA LYS A 88 -9.48 -3.59 -19.54
C LYS A 88 -9.97 -3.35 -18.12
N GLY A 89 -10.26 -2.10 -17.80
CA GLY A 89 -10.77 -1.73 -16.50
C GLY A 89 -11.25 -0.29 -16.45
N ARG A 90 -11.27 0.24 -15.25
CA ARG A 90 -11.61 1.63 -14.99
C ARG A 90 -10.32 2.41 -14.72
N VAL A 91 -10.26 3.66 -15.18
CA VAL A 91 -9.02 4.45 -15.19
C VAL A 91 -9.28 5.85 -14.65
N SER A 92 -8.40 6.32 -13.78
CA SER A 92 -8.26 7.70 -13.35
C SER A 92 -6.77 7.97 -13.19
N PRO A 93 -6.08 8.51 -14.22
CA PRO A 93 -4.63 8.67 -14.19
C PRO A 93 -4.17 9.38 -12.90
N PRO A 94 -3.08 8.90 -12.24
CA PRO A 94 -2.17 7.83 -12.68
C PRO A 94 -2.64 6.39 -12.34
N PHE A 95 -3.89 6.20 -11.92
CA PHE A 95 -4.40 4.92 -11.44
C PHE A 95 -5.29 4.18 -12.44
N GLY A 96 -5.18 2.85 -12.42
CA GLY A 96 -6.06 1.92 -13.10
C GLY A 96 -6.62 0.92 -12.11
N ALA A 97 -7.81 0.40 -12.36
CA ALA A 97 -8.37 -0.67 -11.55
C ALA A 97 -9.17 -1.67 -12.40
N PHE A 98 -8.91 -2.95 -12.20
CA PHE A 98 -9.55 -4.04 -12.94
C PHE A 98 -10.15 -5.10 -12.01
N CYS A 99 -10.96 -6.01 -12.56
CA CYS A 99 -11.54 -7.12 -11.83
C CYS A 99 -10.62 -8.35 -11.93
N GLY A 100 -9.95 -8.72 -10.85
CA GLY A 100 -8.96 -9.79 -10.85
C GLY A 100 -8.02 -9.74 -9.65
N THR A 101 -6.88 -10.40 -9.80
CA THR A 101 -5.78 -10.50 -8.82
C THR A 101 -4.43 -10.30 -9.54
N ALA A 102 -3.32 -10.51 -8.85
CA ALA A 102 -1.98 -10.48 -9.46
C ALA A 102 -1.71 -11.61 -10.47
N GLU A 103 -2.53 -12.66 -10.44
CA GLU A 103 -2.49 -13.77 -11.40
C GLU A 103 -3.19 -13.40 -12.73
N GLY A 104 -4.09 -12.41 -12.70
CA GLY A 104 -4.79 -11.93 -13.88
C GLY A 104 -6.27 -11.59 -13.65
N PRO A 105 -7.02 -11.36 -14.74
CA PRO A 105 -8.44 -11.04 -14.66
C PRO A 105 -9.26 -12.23 -14.14
N SER A 106 -10.21 -11.95 -13.25
CA SER A 106 -11.10 -12.98 -12.70
C SER A 106 -12.11 -13.41 -13.76
N THR A 107 -12.01 -14.65 -14.23
CA THR A 107 -12.98 -15.27 -15.16
C THR A 107 -14.23 -15.80 -14.44
N TYR A 108 -14.16 -16.01 -13.11
CA TYR A 108 -15.25 -16.55 -12.32
C TYR A 108 -16.25 -15.47 -11.85
N THR A 109 -17.55 -15.79 -11.87
CA THR A 109 -18.65 -14.89 -11.46
C THR A 109 -18.84 -14.76 -9.95
N GLY A 110 -18.05 -15.48 -9.15
CA GLY A 110 -18.09 -15.49 -7.67
C GLY A 110 -17.62 -14.18 -7.01
N ARG A 111 -17.00 -14.26 -5.82
CA ARG A 111 -16.47 -13.08 -5.08
C ARG A 111 -15.44 -12.33 -5.93
N LYS A 112 -15.89 -11.27 -6.61
CA LYS A 112 -15.06 -10.41 -7.45
C LYS A 112 -14.03 -9.69 -6.59
N ARG A 113 -12.75 -9.93 -6.86
CA ARG A 113 -11.66 -9.11 -6.34
C ARG A 113 -11.36 -8.01 -7.35
N HIS A 114 -10.94 -6.86 -6.83
CA HIS A 114 -10.60 -5.69 -7.62
C HIS A 114 -9.17 -5.28 -7.33
N THR A 115 -8.36 -5.15 -8.37
CA THR A 115 -6.95 -4.78 -8.23
C THR A 115 -6.76 -3.33 -8.63
N LEU A 116 -6.11 -2.55 -7.76
CA LEU A 116 -5.65 -1.19 -8.02
C LEU A 116 -4.21 -1.23 -8.53
N VAL A 117 -3.94 -0.45 -9.58
CA VAL A 117 -2.67 -0.43 -10.31
C VAL A 117 -2.20 1.02 -10.45
N TYR A 118 -0.90 1.23 -10.30
CA TYR A 118 -0.20 2.44 -10.73
C TYR A 118 0.18 2.29 -12.20
N ILE A 119 -0.45 3.06 -13.08
CA ILE A 119 -0.35 2.90 -14.54
C ILE A 119 1.07 3.15 -15.07
N PRO A 120 1.82 4.19 -14.64
CA PRO A 120 3.13 4.49 -15.22
C PRO A 120 4.08 3.29 -15.23
N ASP A 121 4.11 2.51 -14.15
CA ASP A 121 4.98 1.33 -14.04
C ASP A 121 4.23 0.00 -14.24
N GLY A 122 2.92 0.07 -14.47
CA GLY A 122 2.02 -1.10 -14.48
C GLY A 122 1.98 -1.85 -13.15
N ARG A 123 2.41 -1.24 -12.05
CA ARG A 123 2.59 -1.91 -10.76
C ARG A 123 1.27 -2.11 -10.01
N ILE A 124 1.06 -3.30 -9.48
CA ILE A 124 -0.07 -3.56 -8.58
C ILE A 124 0.17 -2.91 -7.22
N ILE A 125 -0.78 -2.08 -6.78
CA ILE A 125 -0.78 -1.45 -5.45
C ILE A 125 -1.47 -2.36 -4.45
N ALA A 126 -2.70 -2.80 -4.76
CA ALA A 126 -3.53 -3.56 -3.83
C ALA A 126 -4.58 -4.40 -4.54
N THR A 127 -4.99 -5.51 -3.92
CA THR A 127 -6.16 -6.30 -4.31
C THR A 127 -7.21 -6.23 -3.21
N LEU A 128 -8.39 -5.70 -3.52
CA LEU A 128 -9.45 -5.32 -2.59
C LEU A 128 -10.77 -6.02 -2.94
N ARG A 129 -11.74 -5.95 -2.02
CA ARG A 129 -13.03 -6.65 -2.17
C ARG A 129 -14.03 -5.90 -3.02
N SER A 130 -13.87 -4.59 -3.19
CA SER A 130 -14.78 -3.79 -3.99
C SER A 130 -14.05 -2.69 -4.75
N TYR A 131 -14.64 -2.29 -5.87
CA TYR A 131 -14.14 -1.18 -6.67
C TYR A 131 -14.09 0.13 -5.87
N ARG A 132 -15.07 0.35 -4.99
CA ARG A 132 -15.14 1.55 -4.12
C ARG A 132 -13.90 1.66 -3.22
N GLN A 133 -13.41 0.53 -2.69
CA GLN A 133 -12.19 0.52 -1.88
C GLN A 133 -10.96 0.93 -2.72
N CYS A 134 -10.87 0.48 -3.99
CA CYS A 134 -9.82 0.93 -4.89
C CYS A 134 -9.88 2.45 -5.13
N GLN A 135 -11.09 3.01 -5.30
CA GLN A 135 -11.25 4.46 -5.51
C GLN A 135 -10.84 5.26 -4.28
N VAL A 136 -11.21 4.80 -3.08
CA VAL A 136 -10.81 5.44 -1.82
C VAL A 136 -9.29 5.38 -1.67
N LEU A 137 -8.68 4.20 -1.82
CA LEU A 137 -7.23 4.07 -1.70
C LEU A 137 -6.49 4.93 -2.73
N ALA A 138 -6.95 4.97 -3.98
CA ALA A 138 -6.37 5.84 -5.00
C ALA A 138 -6.51 7.33 -4.64
N SER A 139 -7.66 7.76 -4.10
CA SER A 139 -7.86 9.13 -3.64
C SER A 139 -6.96 9.52 -2.46
N GLU A 140 -6.64 8.55 -1.60
CA GLU A 140 -5.72 8.74 -0.47
C GLU A 140 -4.26 8.83 -0.96
N LEU A 141 -3.89 8.05 -1.98
CA LEU A 141 -2.54 8.04 -2.55
C LEU A 141 -2.28 9.17 -3.55
N ALA A 142 -3.32 9.73 -4.18
CA ALA A 142 -3.18 10.72 -5.23
C ALA A 142 -2.37 11.96 -4.81
N PRO A 143 -2.59 12.62 -3.65
CA PRO A 143 -1.85 13.83 -3.31
C PRO A 143 -0.37 13.56 -3.06
N VAL A 144 -0.03 12.37 -2.57
CA VAL A 144 1.35 11.91 -2.34
C VAL A 144 2.07 11.73 -3.68
N LEU A 145 1.43 10.98 -4.59
CA LEU A 145 2.00 10.65 -5.89
C LEU A 145 2.08 11.86 -6.85
N LEU A 146 1.14 12.80 -6.76
CA LEU A 146 1.18 14.05 -7.54
C LEU A 146 2.29 15.01 -7.08
N ARG A 147 2.79 14.88 -5.85
CA ARG A 147 3.92 15.67 -5.34
C ARG A 147 5.29 15.08 -5.69
N GLY A 148 5.33 13.96 -6.42
CA GLY A 148 6.57 13.25 -6.75
C GLY A 148 7.18 12.49 -5.57
N GLU A 149 6.52 12.49 -4.41
CA GLU A 149 6.89 11.69 -3.25
C GLU A 149 6.34 10.28 -3.47
N LEU A 150 6.90 9.49 -4.38
CA LEU A 150 6.74 8.05 -4.24
C LEU A 150 7.41 7.68 -2.90
N PRO A 151 6.75 6.98 -1.96
CA PRO A 151 7.52 6.13 -1.08
C PRO A 151 8.24 5.15 -2.01
N ASP A 152 9.54 5.34 -2.14
CA ASP A 152 10.44 4.45 -2.85
C ASP A 152 10.19 3.08 -2.26
N SER A 153 9.40 2.29 -2.96
CA SER A 153 9.12 0.94 -2.54
C SER A 153 9.97 0.12 -3.45
N ALA A 154 11.21 -0.06 -2.97
CA ALA A 154 12.21 -0.94 -3.51
C ALA A 154 11.53 -2.18 -4.12
N PRO A 155 12.00 -2.63 -5.29
CA PRO A 155 11.35 -3.69 -6.02
C PRO A 155 11.34 -4.98 -5.18
N ILE A 156 10.14 -5.42 -4.74
CA ILE A 156 9.92 -6.81 -4.31
C ILE A 156 10.04 -7.79 -5.51
N VAL A 157 10.48 -7.31 -6.68
CA VAL A 157 10.90 -8.12 -7.82
C VAL A 157 12.20 -7.54 -8.38
N GLU A 158 13.25 -7.50 -7.58
CA GLU A 158 14.59 -7.58 -8.17
C GLU A 158 14.83 -9.04 -8.58
N ARG A 159 14.83 -9.19 -9.91
CA ARG A 159 15.21 -10.36 -10.69
C ARG A 159 16.24 -11.25 -10.00
N HIS A 160 15.84 -12.47 -9.72
CA HIS A 160 16.74 -13.61 -9.76
C HIS A 160 17.04 -13.94 -11.24
N VAL A 161 17.91 -13.14 -11.87
CA VAL A 161 18.59 -13.51 -13.13
C VAL A 161 20.02 -13.01 -13.07
N ARG A 162 20.86 -13.83 -12.42
CA ARG A 162 22.33 -13.92 -12.39
C ARG A 162 22.60 -14.55 -11.03
N GLU A 163 22.73 -15.86 -10.91
CA GLU A 163 23.93 -16.57 -11.33
C GLU A 163 23.58 -17.97 -11.88
N SER A 164 23.99 -18.20 -13.12
CA SER A 164 24.27 -19.53 -13.67
C SER A 164 25.44 -19.31 -14.62
N PHE A 165 26.63 -19.37 -14.07
CA PHE A 165 27.88 -19.72 -14.73
C PHE A 165 28.75 -20.46 -13.72
#